data_AF-A0A367M672-F1
#
_entry.id   AF-A0A367M672-F1
#
_cell.length_a   1.000
_cell.length_b   1.000
_cell.length_c   1.000
_cell.angle_alpha   90.00
_cell.angle_beta   90.00
_cell.angle_gamma   90.00
#
_symmetry.space_group_name_H-M   'P 1'
#
loop_
_entity.id
_entity.type
_entity.pdbx_description
1 polymer ?
#
loop_
_entity_poly.entity_id
_entity_poly.type
_entity_poly.pdbx_seq_one_letter_code
_entity_poly.pdbx_strand_id
1 'polypeptide(L)' 'HPPLLPPALKAFFFCHVTGGSLQQQTDETSAAEYFTVDALPPLSEHRVLASQIQTLWQRIHAETPEALFD' A
#
# COMPACT_ATOMS: atom_id res chain seq x y z
N HIS A 1 -8.57 -26.86 -19.61
CA HIS A 1 -7.74 -26.08 -18.66
C HIS A 1 -8.63 -25.11 -17.92
N PRO A 2 -8.47 -24.92 -16.59
CA PRO A 2 -9.13 -23.83 -15.89
C PRO A 2 -8.64 -22.49 -16.49
N PRO A 3 -9.50 -21.48 -16.61
CA PRO A 3 -9.07 -20.16 -17.06
C PRO A 3 -8.06 -19.58 -16.06
N LEU A 4 -6.90 -19.15 -16.56
CA LEU A 4 -5.98 -18.31 -15.79
C LEU A 4 -6.68 -16.97 -15.54
N LEU A 5 -6.65 -16.51 -14.29
CA LEU A 5 -7.09 -15.16 -13.96
C LEU A 5 -6.20 -14.15 -14.70
N PRO A 6 -6.77 -13.09 -15.29
CA PRO A 6 -5.98 -12.03 -15.88
C PRO A 6 -5.11 -11.35 -14.80
N PRO A 7 -3.92 -10.86 -15.15
CA PRO A 7 -3.12 -10.07 -14.23
C PRO A 7 -3.92 -8.85 -13.75
N ALA A 8 -3.93 -8.64 -12.43
CA ALA A 8 -4.60 -7.50 -11.82
C ALA A 8 -3.72 -6.25 -11.92
N LEU A 9 -4.29 -5.17 -12.45
CA LEU A 9 -3.69 -3.83 -12.37
C LEU A 9 -3.86 -3.29 -10.95
N LYS A 10 -2.82 -2.67 -10.40
CA LYS A 10 -2.81 -2.10 -9.05
C LYS A 10 -2.73 -0.58 -9.13
N ALA A 11 -3.72 0.11 -8.57
CA ALA A 11 -3.70 1.56 -8.40
C ALA A 11 -3.46 1.91 -6.92
N PHE A 12 -2.53 2.83 -6.68
CA PHE A 12 -2.20 3.33 -5.34
C PHE A 12 -2.57 4.80 -5.23
N PHE A 13 -3.23 5.19 -4.15
CA PHE A 13 -3.68 6.56 -3.89
C PHE A 13 -3.04 7.09 -2.61
N PHE A 14 -2.42 8.26 -2.68
CA PHE A 14 -1.90 8.96 -1.51
C PHE A 14 -3.02 9.82 -0.91
N CYS A 15 -3.38 9.55 0.34
CA CYS A 15 -4.51 10.17 1.03
C CYS A 15 -4.05 10.86 2.32
N HIS A 16 -4.80 11.88 2.73
CA HIS A 16 -4.63 12.55 4.01
C HIS A 16 -5.77 12.15 4.97
N VAL A 17 -5.42 11.79 6.21
CA VAL A 17 -6.40 11.49 7.26
C VAL A 17 -6.97 12.81 7.77
N THR A 18 -8.28 13.04 7.58
CA THR A 18 -8.97 14.28 8.00
C THR A 18 -9.68 14.16 9.35
N GLY A 19 -9.76 12.95 9.92
CA GLY A 19 -10.40 12.69 11.21
C GLY A 19 -10.54 11.19 11.51
N GLY A 20 -11.16 10.86 12.64
CA GLY A 20 -11.32 9.48 13.12
C GLY A 20 -10.19 9.02 14.06
N SER A 21 -10.21 7.73 14.41
CA SER A 21 -9.17 7.08 15.22
C SER A 21 -8.82 5.72 14.64
N LEU A 22 -7.56 5.31 14.77
CA LEU A 22 -7.07 4.03 14.26
C LEU A 22 -7.60 2.89 15.13
N GLN A 23 -8.62 2.20 14.63
CA GLN A 23 -9.14 0.99 15.26
C GLN A 23 -8.14 -0.15 15.07
N GLN A 24 -7.69 -0.73 16.19
CA GLN A 24 -6.71 -1.82 16.16
C GLN A 24 -7.31 -3.12 15.61
N GLN A 25 -8.62 -3.34 15.80
CA GLN A 25 -9.28 -4.58 15.40
C GLN A 25 -10.67 -4.29 14.84
N THR A 26 -11.04 -5.01 13.78
CA THR A 26 -12.35 -5.04 13.13
C THR A 26 -12.71 -6.49 12.78
N ASP A 27 -13.87 -6.71 12.16
CA ASP A 27 -14.26 -8.04 11.69
C ASP A 27 -13.37 -8.58 10.55
N GLU A 28 -12.67 -7.69 9.84
CA GLU A 28 -11.78 -8.03 8.72
C GLU A 28 -10.29 -7.94 9.10
N THR A 29 -9.92 -7.02 9.98
CA THR A 29 -8.53 -6.67 10.28
C THR A 29 -8.22 -6.94 11.76
N SER A 30 -7.18 -7.71 12.04
CA SER A 30 -6.81 -8.06 13.42
C SER A 30 -5.85 -7.08 14.10
N ALA A 31 -5.16 -6.23 13.35
CA ALA A 31 -4.20 -5.24 13.83
C ALA A 31 -4.05 -4.08 12.83
N ALA A 32 -3.76 -2.87 13.30
CA ALA A 32 -3.46 -1.73 12.43
C ALA A 32 -2.43 -0.79 13.08
N GLU A 33 -1.31 -0.56 12.41
CA GLU A 33 -0.18 0.19 12.97
C GLU A 33 0.49 1.07 11.90
N TYR A 34 1.29 2.03 12.35
CA TYR A 34 2.16 2.84 11.48
C TYR A 34 3.58 2.30 11.51
N PHE A 35 4.16 2.10 10.33
CA PHE A 35 5.53 1.60 10.17
C PHE A 35 6.37 2.61 9.40
N THR A 36 7.62 2.77 9.79
CA THR A 36 8.59 3.52 8.99
C THR A 36 8.96 2.73 7.74
N VAL A 37 9.25 3.40 6.62
CA VAL A 37 9.60 2.75 5.35
C VAL A 37 10.82 1.82 5.47
N ASP A 38 11.72 2.10 6.41
CA ASP A 38 12.95 1.32 6.65
C ASP A 38 12.75 0.14 7.62
N ALA A 39 11.55 -0.02 8.18
CA ALA A 39 11.20 -1.07 9.15
C ALA A 39 9.80 -1.63 8.87
N LEU A 40 9.58 -2.06 7.62
CA LEU A 40 8.31 -2.67 7.21
C LEU A 40 8.09 -4.01 7.93
N PRO A 41 6.83 -4.33 8.29
CA PRO A 41 6.47 -5.64 8.80
C PRO A 41 6.53 -6.67 7.66
N PRO A 42 6.39 -7.98 7.96
CA PRO A 42 6.15 -8.98 6.92
C PRO A 42 4.97 -8.58 6.02
N LEU A 43 5.21 -8.55 4.71
CA LEU A 43 4.22 -8.09 3.73
C LEU A 43 3.45 -9.27 3.11
N SER A 44 2.19 -9.03 2.77
CA SER A 44 1.47 -9.89 1.84
C SER A 44 1.86 -9.50 0.40
N GLU A 45 2.87 -10.18 -0.15
CA GLU A 45 3.48 -9.81 -1.44
C GLU A 45 2.53 -9.88 -2.64
N HIS A 46 1.45 -10.68 -2.54
CA HIS A 46 0.38 -10.68 -3.55
C HIS A 46 -0.37 -9.34 -3.61
N ARG A 47 -0.44 -8.61 -2.48
CA ARG A 47 -1.11 -7.31 -2.37
C ARG A 47 -0.15 -6.17 -2.70
N VAL A 48 1.03 -6.16 -2.09
CA VAL A 48 2.01 -5.08 -2.24
C VAL A 48 3.44 -5.57 -1.99
N LEU A 49 4.39 -5.11 -2.80
CA LEU A 49 5.81 -5.37 -2.63
C LEU A 49 6.50 -4.23 -1.88
N ALA A 50 7.58 -4.54 -1.16
CA ALA A 50 8.39 -3.53 -0.48
C ALA A 50 8.93 -2.46 -1.45
N SER A 51 9.34 -2.87 -2.65
CA SER A 51 9.82 -1.95 -3.71
C SER A 51 8.74 -0.96 -4.18
N GLN A 52 7.47 -1.38 -4.23
CA GLN A 52 6.35 -0.50 -4.56
C GLN A 52 6.14 0.55 -3.46
N ILE A 53 6.17 0.15 -2.19
CA ILE A 53 6.08 1.08 -1.05
C ILE A 53 7.23 2.09 -1.07
N GLN A 54 8.46 1.63 -1.28
CA GLN A 54 9.64 2.49 -1.36
C GLN A 54 9.53 3.50 -2.52
N THR A 55 9.06 3.06 -3.69
CA THR A 55 8.85 3.93 -4.85
C THR A 55 7.81 5.01 -4.55
N LEU A 56 6.68 4.63 -3.96
CA LEU A 56 5.64 5.57 -3.55
C LEU A 56 6.16 6.59 -2.53
N TRP A 57 6.89 6.11 -1.51
CA TRP A 57 7.49 6.96 -0.49
C TRP A 57 8.44 8.00 -1.07
N GLN A 58 9.35 7.57 -1.96
CA GLN A 58 10.29 8.47 -2.64
C GLN A 58 9.57 9.54 -3.47
N ARG A 59 8.52 9.15 -4.21
CA ARG A 59 7.73 10.09 -5.02
C ARG A 59 6.97 11.10 -4.19
N ILE A 60 6.42 10.68 -3.05
CA ILE A 60 5.75 11.58 -2.10
C ILE A 60 6.78 12.59 -1.53
N HIS A 61 7.98 12.12 -1.17
CA HIS A 61 9.05 12.98 -0.64
C HIS A 61 9.62 13.95 -1.66
N ALA A 62 9.66 13.53 -2.93
CA ALA A 62 10.10 14.36 -4.05
C ALA A 62 9.01 15.31 -4.57
N GLU A 63 7.81 15.29 -3.97
CA GLU A 63 6.66 16.08 -4.41
C GLU A 63 6.33 15.90 -5.90
N THR A 64 6.41 14.67 -6.41
CA THR A 64 6.07 14.33 -7.81
C THR A 64 4.66 13.74 -7.89
N PRO A 65 3.61 14.54 -8.15
CA PRO A 65 2.22 14.13 -8.01
C PRO A 65 1.71 13.28 -9.18
N GLU A 66 2.46 13.20 -10.28
CA GLU A 66 2.04 12.46 -11.46
C GLU A 66 1.95 10.96 -11.16
N ALA A 67 0.89 10.32 -11.66
CA ALA A 67 0.76 8.88 -11.57
C ALA A 67 1.85 8.17 -12.41
N LEU A 68 2.44 7.13 -11.83
CA LEU A 68 3.38 6.24 -12.50
C LEU A 68 2.61 5.04 -13.05
N PHE A 69 2.90 4.67 -14.30
CA PHE A 69 2.33 3.51 -14.99
C PHE A 69 3.44 2.65 -15.58
N ASP A 70 3.17 1.35 -15.72
CA ASP A 70 4.01 0.34 -16.38
C ASP A 70 3.21 -0.54 -17.36
#